data_AF-A0A3Q7PTV1-F1
#
_entry.id   AF-A0A3Q7PTV1-F1
#
_cell.length_a   1.000
_cell.length_b   1.000
_cell.length_c   1.000
_cell.angle_alpha   90.00
_cell.angle_beta   90.00
_cell.angle_gamma   90.00
#
_symmetry.space_group_name_H-M   'P 1'
#
loop_
_entity.id
_entity.type
_entity.pdbx_description
1 polymer ?
#
loop_
_entity_poly.entity_id
_entity_poly.type
_entity_poly.pdbx_seq_one_letter_code
_entity_poly.pdbx_strand_id
1 'polypeptide(L)'
;MLKRCGRRLLLALAGALLACLLVLTADPPPPPVPAERGRRALRSLAGPAGAAPAPGLEAAAAAAAPAALAREVHSLSEYFSLLTRARRDARPPPGGAPRPADGHRQPPAESLAPHDVFIAVKTTRKFHRARLDLLLETWISRHKEMTFIFTDGDDEALARRTGNVVNTNCSAAHSRQALSCKMAVEYDHFIESGRKWFCHVDDDNYVNVRALLRLLAGYPHTQDVYIGKPSLDRPIQATERVSENKMRPVHFWFATGGAGFCISRGLALKMSPWARGHFMSTAERIRLPDDCTIGYIVEALLGVPLIRSGLFHSHLENLQQVPASELHEQVTLSYGMFESKRNAIHMKGPFSVEADPSRFRSIHCHLYPDTPWCPHSAVF
;
A
#
# COMPACT_ATOMS: atom_id res chain seq x y z
N MET A 1 1.73 -40.36 59.68
CA MET A 1 1.71 -39.20 58.74
C MET A 1 1.05 -39.48 57.38
N LEU A 2 0.75 -40.73 56.97
CA LEU A 2 0.16 -41.02 55.65
C LEU A 2 -1.35 -40.72 55.47
N LYS A 3 -2.17 -40.67 56.53
CA LYS A 3 -3.64 -40.47 56.39
C LYS A 3 -4.07 -39.03 56.02
N ARG A 4 -3.22 -38.02 56.24
CA ARG A 4 -3.52 -36.61 55.90
C ARG A 4 -3.23 -36.24 54.45
N CYS A 5 -2.35 -37.00 53.77
CA CYS A 5 -1.93 -36.71 52.40
C CYS A 5 -2.99 -37.15 51.37
N GLY A 6 -3.58 -38.33 51.54
CA GLY A 6 -4.63 -38.84 50.64
C GLY A 6 -5.90 -37.98 50.64
N ARG A 7 -6.26 -37.39 51.79
CA ARG A 7 -7.46 -36.54 51.90
C ARG A 7 -7.28 -35.19 51.19
N ARG A 8 -6.06 -34.64 51.16
CA ARG A 8 -5.74 -33.42 50.40
C ARG A 8 -5.67 -33.68 48.89
N LEU A 9 -5.17 -34.85 48.48
CA LEU A 9 -5.12 -35.25 47.07
C LEU A 9 -6.53 -35.50 46.50
N LEU A 10 -7.42 -36.14 47.28
CA LEU A 10 -8.82 -36.33 46.92
C LEU A 10 -9.60 -35.01 46.80
N LEU A 11 -9.34 -34.05 47.71
CA LEU A 11 -9.94 -32.71 47.63
C LEU A 11 -9.45 -31.92 46.41
N ALA A 12 -8.17 -32.05 46.05
CA ALA A 12 -7.59 -31.41 44.87
C ALA A 12 -8.16 -32.01 43.56
N LEU A 13 -8.29 -33.34 43.49
CA LEU A 13 -8.89 -34.02 42.34
C LEU A 13 -10.39 -33.71 42.20
N ALA A 14 -11.13 -33.66 43.30
CA ALA A 14 -12.53 -33.26 43.30
C ALA A 14 -12.71 -31.78 42.88
N GLY A 15 -11.82 -30.88 43.33
CA GLY A 15 -11.81 -29.48 42.92
C GLY A 15 -11.48 -29.29 41.43
N ALA A 16 -10.53 -30.06 40.90
CA ALA A 16 -10.16 -30.02 39.48
C ALA A 16 -11.29 -30.58 38.57
N LEU A 17 -11.97 -31.65 39.01
CA LEU A 17 -13.14 -32.20 38.30
C LEU A 17 -14.33 -31.24 38.32
N LEU A 18 -14.59 -30.56 39.45
CA LEU A 18 -15.66 -29.56 39.55
C LEU A 18 -15.36 -28.31 38.70
N ALA A 19 -14.10 -27.88 38.64
CA ALA A 19 -13.66 -26.80 37.77
C ALA A 19 -13.77 -27.17 36.27
N CYS A 20 -13.43 -28.41 35.90
CA CYS A 20 -13.60 -28.89 34.52
C CYS A 20 -15.08 -29.00 34.13
N LEU A 21 -15.96 -29.45 35.04
CA LEU A 21 -17.40 -29.49 34.79
C LEU A 21 -17.99 -28.08 34.64
N LEU A 22 -17.57 -27.12 35.47
CA LEU A 22 -18.03 -25.72 35.36
C LEU A 22 -17.56 -25.04 34.06
N VAL A 23 -16.39 -25.40 33.53
CA VAL A 23 -15.91 -24.91 32.22
C VAL A 23 -16.66 -25.57 31.06
N LEU A 24 -17.13 -26.81 31.21
CA LEU A 24 -17.89 -27.54 30.20
C LEU A 24 -19.39 -27.19 30.19
N THR A 25 -19.93 -26.62 31.27
CA THR A 25 -21.34 -26.20 31.37
C THR A 25 -21.54 -24.69 31.32
N ALA A 26 -20.47 -23.90 31.23
CA ALA A 26 -20.56 -22.45 31.04
C ALA A 26 -20.91 -22.16 29.57
N ASP A 27 -22.07 -21.56 29.34
CA ASP A 27 -22.41 -21.03 28.02
C ASP A 27 -21.33 -20.03 27.57
N PRO A 28 -20.88 -20.11 26.31
CA PRO A 28 -19.91 -19.18 25.78
C PRO A 28 -20.48 -17.75 25.87
N PRO A 29 -19.66 -16.74 26.22
CA PRO A 29 -20.09 -15.36 26.13
C PRO A 29 -20.57 -15.08 24.70
N PRO A 30 -21.65 -14.30 24.51
CA PRO A 30 -22.14 -13.97 23.19
C PRO A 30 -20.99 -13.38 22.36
N PRO A 31 -20.89 -13.74 21.07
CA PRO A 31 -19.85 -13.20 20.21
C PRO A 31 -19.87 -11.67 20.26
N PRO A 32 -18.71 -11.00 20.28
CA PRO A 32 -18.68 -9.54 20.22
C PRO A 32 -19.47 -9.10 18.99
N VAL A 33 -20.51 -8.29 19.23
CA VAL A 33 -21.36 -7.72 18.19
C VAL A 33 -20.44 -7.08 17.16
N PRO A 34 -20.51 -7.45 15.87
CA PRO A 34 -19.70 -6.81 14.84
C PRO A 34 -19.98 -5.32 14.89
N ALA A 35 -18.95 -4.49 15.08
CA ALA A 35 -19.09 -3.05 14.97
C ALA A 35 -19.60 -2.72 13.56
N GLU A 36 -20.91 -2.50 13.41
CA GLU A 36 -21.58 -2.14 12.16
C GLU A 36 -21.01 -0.87 11.51
N ARG A 37 -20.22 -0.10 12.26
CA ARG A 37 -19.55 1.11 11.79
C ARG A 37 -18.56 0.85 10.65
N GLY A 38 -17.96 -0.34 10.56
CA GLY A 38 -17.05 -0.72 9.48
C GLY A 38 -17.75 -1.09 8.16
N ARG A 39 -18.94 -1.70 8.23
CA ARG A 39 -19.72 -2.13 7.04
C ARG A 39 -20.38 -0.95 6.32
N ARG A 40 -20.79 0.10 7.04
CA ARG A 40 -21.30 1.34 6.43
C ARG A 40 -20.26 2.09 5.60
N ALA A 41 -18.99 2.05 6.00
CA ALA A 41 -17.92 2.77 5.30
C ALA A 41 -17.69 2.24 3.88
N LEU A 42 -17.84 0.92 3.67
CA LEU A 42 -17.70 0.28 2.36
C LEU A 42 -18.98 0.39 1.51
N ARG A 43 -20.17 0.38 2.14
CA ARG A 43 -21.44 0.63 1.44
C ARG A 43 -21.59 2.06 0.89
N SER A 44 -20.98 3.06 1.52
CA SER A 44 -21.01 4.45 1.04
C SER A 44 -20.22 4.69 -0.26
N LEU A 45 -19.46 3.70 -0.75
CA LEU A 45 -18.76 3.74 -2.04
C LEU A 45 -19.64 3.26 -3.21
N ALA A 46 -20.77 2.61 -2.93
CA ALA A 46 -21.82 2.35 -3.90
C ALA A 46 -22.88 3.46 -3.74
N GLY A 47 -22.96 4.37 -4.72
CA GLY A 47 -23.86 5.53 -4.64
C GLY A 47 -25.33 5.12 -4.42
N PRO A 48 -26.15 5.96 -3.76
CA PRO A 48 -27.58 5.70 -3.62
C PRO A 48 -28.28 5.83 -4.98
N ALA A 49 -29.07 4.81 -5.33
CA ALA A 49 -29.98 4.82 -6.48
C ALA A 49 -31.14 5.79 -6.22
N GLY A 50 -31.59 6.46 -7.30
CA GLY A 50 -32.36 7.69 -7.29
C GLY A 50 -33.71 7.67 -6.57
N ALA A 51 -34.06 8.84 -6.01
CA ALA A 51 -35.43 9.22 -5.73
C ALA A 51 -36.17 9.49 -7.06
N ALA A 52 -37.41 9.00 -7.15
CA ALA A 52 -38.25 9.05 -8.33
C ALA A 52 -38.68 10.49 -8.72
N PRO A 53 -38.81 10.80 -10.02
CA PRO A 53 -39.64 11.90 -10.49
C PRO A 53 -41.00 11.41 -11.03
N ALA A 54 -42.03 12.25 -10.84
CA ALA A 54 -43.38 12.10 -11.39
C ALA A 54 -43.40 12.32 -12.92
N PRO A 55 -44.45 11.87 -13.65
CA PRO A 55 -44.37 11.60 -15.10
C PRO A 55 -44.73 12.82 -15.97
N GLY A 56 -44.07 12.94 -17.13
CA GLY A 56 -44.48 13.88 -18.18
C GLY A 56 -43.50 14.01 -19.36
N LEU A 57 -43.87 13.36 -20.47
CA LEU A 57 -43.51 13.57 -21.89
C LEU A 57 -42.10 13.25 -22.45
N GLU A 58 -42.18 12.26 -23.35
CA GLU A 58 -41.54 12.08 -24.66
C GLU A 58 -40.11 11.56 -24.80
N ALA A 59 -40.02 10.54 -25.65
CA ALA A 59 -38.97 9.56 -25.81
C ALA A 59 -37.89 10.01 -26.81
N ALA A 60 -36.63 9.85 -26.43
CA ALA A 60 -35.52 9.68 -27.37
C ALA A 60 -34.42 8.79 -26.75
N ALA A 61 -34.21 7.64 -27.38
CA ALA A 61 -33.02 6.77 -27.35
C ALA A 61 -32.35 6.49 -25.97
N ALA A 62 -32.86 5.49 -25.28
CA ALA A 62 -32.19 4.87 -24.13
C ALA A 62 -30.97 4.03 -24.57
N ALA A 63 -29.77 4.56 -24.38
CA ALA A 63 -28.57 3.74 -24.21
C ALA A 63 -28.54 3.30 -22.73
N ALA A 64 -28.94 2.05 -22.47
CA ALA A 64 -28.95 1.48 -21.13
C ALA A 64 -27.54 1.50 -20.51
N ALA A 65 -27.37 2.27 -19.43
CA ALA A 65 -26.19 2.17 -18.57
C ALA A 65 -26.15 0.77 -17.94
N PRO A 66 -24.99 0.09 -17.86
CA PRO A 66 -24.91 -1.17 -17.15
C PRO A 66 -25.20 -0.92 -15.66
N ALA A 67 -26.28 -1.53 -15.17
CA ALA A 67 -26.56 -1.60 -13.74
C ALA A 67 -25.40 -2.35 -13.06
N ALA A 68 -24.50 -1.61 -12.42
CA ALA A 68 -23.44 -2.19 -11.61
C ALA A 68 -24.09 -2.92 -10.43
N LEU A 69 -24.03 -4.26 -10.45
CA LEU A 69 -24.37 -5.09 -9.32
C LEU A 69 -23.52 -4.62 -8.12
N ALA A 70 -24.17 -4.12 -7.07
CA ALA A 70 -23.50 -3.74 -5.83
C ALA A 70 -22.92 -4.99 -5.15
N ARG A 71 -21.70 -5.39 -5.53
CA ARG A 71 -20.94 -6.41 -4.81
C ARG A 71 -20.44 -5.81 -3.51
N GLU A 72 -20.68 -6.51 -2.40
CA GLU A 72 -20.15 -6.15 -1.10
C GLU A 72 -18.62 -6.34 -1.14
N VAL A 73 -17.87 -5.24 -1.06
CA VAL A 73 -16.41 -5.26 -1.03
C VAL A 73 -15.96 -5.46 0.41
N HIS A 74 -15.10 -6.44 0.65
CA HIS A 74 -14.66 -6.80 2.01
C HIS A 74 -13.24 -6.31 2.34
N SER A 75 -12.48 -5.85 1.34
CA SER A 75 -11.12 -5.31 1.53
C SER A 75 -10.76 -4.18 0.56
N LEU A 76 -9.79 -3.34 0.94
CA LEU A 76 -9.27 -2.27 0.07
C LEU A 76 -8.60 -2.81 -1.19
N SER A 77 -7.92 -3.96 -1.10
CA SER A 77 -7.35 -4.65 -2.27
C SER A 77 -8.43 -5.08 -3.27
N GLU A 78 -9.57 -5.58 -2.77
CA GLU A 78 -10.72 -5.93 -3.61
C GLU A 78 -11.35 -4.68 -4.25
N TYR A 79 -11.43 -3.57 -3.52
CA TYR A 79 -11.91 -2.29 -4.07
C TYR A 79 -11.05 -1.84 -5.26
N PHE A 80 -9.72 -1.79 -5.10
CA PHE A 80 -8.83 -1.39 -6.20
C PHE A 80 -8.81 -2.41 -7.35
N SER A 81 -8.94 -3.71 -7.04
CA SER A 81 -9.09 -4.74 -8.06
C SER A 81 -10.37 -4.54 -8.88
N LEU A 82 -11.48 -4.14 -8.25
CA LEU A 82 -12.74 -3.85 -8.95
C LEU A 82 -12.63 -2.61 -9.82
N LEU A 83 -12.01 -1.53 -9.33
CA LEU A 83 -11.74 -0.34 -10.14
C LEU A 83 -10.87 -0.67 -11.36
N THR A 84 -9.86 -1.53 -11.16
CA THR A 84 -8.97 -2.01 -12.23
C THR A 84 -9.67 -3.00 -13.18
N ARG A 85 -10.74 -3.68 -12.76
CA ARG A 85 -11.51 -4.61 -13.62
C ARG A 85 -12.57 -3.92 -14.46
N ALA A 86 -13.23 -2.88 -13.93
CA ALA A 86 -14.14 -2.02 -14.70
C ALA A 86 -13.47 -1.42 -15.97
N ARG A 87 -12.13 -1.42 -15.99
CA ARG A 87 -11.23 -1.15 -17.11
C ARG A 87 -11.35 -2.10 -18.31
N ARG A 88 -11.56 -3.41 -18.11
CA ARG A 88 -11.50 -4.39 -19.22
C ARG A 88 -12.74 -4.31 -20.12
N ASP A 89 -13.86 -3.86 -19.56
CA ASP A 89 -15.14 -3.75 -20.28
C ASP A 89 -15.34 -2.37 -20.93
N ALA A 90 -14.41 -1.44 -20.76
CA ALA A 90 -14.46 -0.10 -21.32
C ALA A 90 -13.47 0.07 -22.49
N ARG A 91 -13.98 0.51 -23.64
CA ARG A 91 -13.19 0.76 -24.86
C ARG A 91 -12.20 1.93 -24.61
N PRO A 92 -10.97 1.89 -25.13
CA PRO A 92 -10.02 3.00 -24.97
C PRO A 92 -10.58 4.29 -25.58
N PRO A 93 -10.37 5.46 -24.94
CA PRO A 93 -10.67 6.74 -25.58
C PRO A 93 -9.71 6.99 -26.75
N PRO A 94 -10.15 7.69 -27.81
CA PRO A 94 -9.29 8.02 -28.94
C PRO A 94 -8.13 8.92 -28.51
N GLY A 95 -6.93 8.59 -28.98
CA GLY A 95 -5.66 9.20 -28.60
C GLY A 95 -5.62 10.71 -28.86
N GLY A 96 -5.27 11.46 -27.82
CA GLY A 96 -4.92 12.88 -27.96
C GLY A 96 -3.59 13.05 -28.69
N ALA A 97 -3.56 13.99 -29.62
CA ALA A 97 -2.38 14.32 -30.42
C ALA A 97 -1.19 14.77 -29.55
N PRO A 98 0.06 14.45 -29.92
CA PRO A 98 1.24 14.94 -29.23
C PRO A 98 1.37 16.46 -29.40
N ARG A 99 1.51 17.18 -28.28
CA ARG A 99 1.93 18.59 -28.29
C ARG A 99 3.42 18.70 -28.63
N PRO A 100 3.87 19.78 -29.29
CA PRO A 100 5.26 19.95 -29.68
C PRO A 100 6.16 19.99 -28.44
N ALA A 101 7.34 19.38 -28.55
CA ALA A 101 8.36 19.38 -27.53
C ALA A 101 8.99 20.77 -27.41
N ASP A 102 8.63 21.51 -26.36
CA ASP A 102 9.42 22.65 -25.93
C ASP A 102 10.75 22.15 -25.36
N GLY A 103 11.85 22.60 -25.95
CA GLY A 103 13.23 22.22 -25.64
C GLY A 103 13.70 22.71 -24.28
N HIS A 104 13.10 22.23 -23.19
CA HIS A 104 13.63 22.44 -21.85
C HIS A 104 14.89 21.59 -21.67
N ARG A 105 16.03 22.27 -21.66
CA ARG A 105 17.33 21.76 -21.22
C ARG A 105 17.11 21.05 -19.88
N GLN A 106 17.28 19.72 -19.84
CA GLN A 106 17.11 18.97 -18.59
C GLN A 106 18.02 19.57 -17.53
N PRO A 107 17.51 19.84 -16.31
CA PRO A 107 18.36 20.21 -15.19
C PRO A 107 19.49 19.17 -15.06
N PRO A 108 20.72 19.58 -14.75
CA PRO A 108 21.81 18.63 -14.54
C PRO A 108 21.40 17.63 -13.46
N ALA A 109 21.65 16.35 -13.72
CA ALA A 109 21.31 15.26 -12.81
C ALA A 109 21.87 15.54 -11.42
N GLU A 110 21.03 15.42 -10.40
CA GLU A 110 21.46 15.60 -9.02
C GLU A 110 22.28 14.40 -8.58
N SER A 111 23.44 14.65 -7.96
CA SER A 111 24.20 13.59 -7.31
C SER A 111 23.41 13.13 -6.06
N LEU A 112 22.74 11.98 -6.16
CA LEU A 112 22.02 11.36 -5.05
C LEU A 112 22.77 10.16 -4.49
N ALA A 113 22.88 10.12 -3.16
CA ALA A 113 23.36 8.97 -2.41
C ALA A 113 22.21 8.29 -1.65
N PRO A 114 22.35 7.03 -1.20
CA PRO A 114 21.32 6.35 -0.41
C PRO A 114 20.83 7.15 0.81
N HIS A 115 21.71 7.92 1.47
CA HIS A 115 21.33 8.72 2.63
C HIS A 115 20.41 9.93 2.30
N ASP A 116 20.33 10.32 1.03
CA ASP A 116 19.43 11.40 0.57
C ASP A 116 17.97 10.95 0.46
N VAL A 117 17.71 9.65 0.44
CA VAL A 117 16.37 9.08 0.23
C VAL A 117 15.88 8.42 1.52
N PHE A 118 14.61 8.61 1.82
CA PHE A 118 13.88 8.02 2.93
C PHE A 118 12.87 7.02 2.35
N ILE A 119 13.09 5.73 2.56
CA ILE A 119 12.16 4.67 2.15
C ILE A 119 11.35 4.26 3.37
N ALA A 120 10.04 4.53 3.34
CA ALA A 120 9.09 4.05 4.34
C ALA A 120 8.48 2.72 3.87
N VAL A 121 8.68 1.67 4.67
CA VAL A 121 8.04 0.37 4.49
C VAL A 121 6.88 0.26 5.47
N LYS A 122 5.64 0.25 4.97
CA LYS A 122 4.46 0.04 5.79
C LYS A 122 4.23 -1.45 6.01
N THR A 123 4.11 -1.86 7.27
CA THR A 123 3.83 -3.25 7.64
C THR A 123 2.88 -3.36 8.83
N THR A 124 2.68 -4.58 9.33
CA THR A 124 1.92 -4.89 10.53
C THR A 124 2.60 -6.02 11.29
N ARG A 125 2.41 -6.09 12.61
CA ARG A 125 3.08 -7.08 13.47
C ARG A 125 2.94 -8.51 12.97
N LYS A 126 1.77 -8.87 12.44
CA LYS A 126 1.50 -10.22 11.88
C LYS A 126 2.37 -10.58 10.67
N PHE A 127 2.96 -9.61 9.98
CA PHE A 127 3.77 -9.81 8.78
C PHE A 127 5.27 -9.61 8.98
N HIS A 128 5.71 -9.32 10.22
CA HIS A 128 7.13 -9.22 10.55
C HIS A 128 7.95 -10.44 10.11
N ARG A 129 7.38 -11.65 10.26
CA ARG A 129 8.05 -12.90 9.84
C ARG A 129 7.69 -13.28 8.41
N ALA A 130 6.40 -13.32 8.10
CA ALA A 130 5.93 -13.84 6.81
C ALA A 130 6.34 -13.00 5.59
N ARG A 131 6.62 -11.70 5.76
CA ARG A 131 6.96 -10.79 4.67
C ARG A 131 8.25 -10.02 4.92
N LEU A 132 8.37 -9.38 6.07
CA LEU A 132 9.49 -8.46 6.31
C LEU A 132 10.84 -9.16 6.43
N ASP A 133 10.91 -10.39 6.98
CA ASP A 133 12.15 -11.17 7.00
C ASP A 133 12.74 -11.38 5.60
N LEU A 134 11.89 -11.62 4.59
CA LEU A 134 12.31 -11.73 3.18
C LEU A 134 12.88 -10.41 2.64
N LEU A 135 12.27 -9.26 2.97
CA LEU A 135 12.78 -7.96 2.51
C LEU A 135 14.14 -7.65 3.14
N LEU A 136 14.30 -7.97 4.43
CA LEU A 136 15.55 -7.81 5.19
C LEU A 136 16.69 -8.69 4.70
N GLU A 137 16.37 -9.88 4.22
CA GLU A 137 17.34 -10.78 3.60
C GLU A 137 17.72 -10.33 2.18
N THR A 138 16.81 -9.65 1.49
CA THR A 138 16.97 -9.24 0.09
C THR A 138 17.28 -7.75 -0.04
N TRP A 139 16.38 -6.93 -0.59
CA TRP A 139 16.71 -5.57 -1.02
C TRP A 139 17.07 -4.62 0.12
N ILE A 140 16.46 -4.75 1.30
CA ILE A 140 16.78 -3.90 2.47
C ILE A 140 18.22 -4.18 2.93
N SER A 141 18.75 -5.39 2.73
CA SER A 141 20.12 -5.74 3.13
C SER A 141 21.20 -4.87 2.49
N ARG A 142 20.92 -4.30 1.31
CA ARG A 142 21.88 -3.49 0.55
C ARG A 142 22.04 -2.07 1.09
N HIS A 143 20.96 -1.49 1.61
CA HIS A 143 20.90 -0.12 2.12
C HIS A 143 19.90 -0.02 3.28
N LYS A 144 20.30 -0.46 4.47
CA LYS A 144 19.44 -0.47 5.66
C LYS A 144 19.22 0.94 6.21
N GLU A 145 20.23 1.78 6.09
CA GLU A 145 20.29 3.16 6.60
C GLU A 145 19.30 4.12 5.92
N MET A 146 18.77 3.75 4.75
CA MET A 146 17.75 4.53 4.04
C MET A 146 16.33 4.00 4.25
N THR A 147 16.17 2.86 4.93
CA THR A 147 14.89 2.17 5.07
C THR A 147 14.35 2.27 6.50
N PHE A 148 13.11 2.71 6.63
CA PHE A 148 12.40 2.89 7.89
C PHE A 148 11.11 2.06 7.87
N ILE A 149 10.91 1.23 8.89
CA ILE A 149 9.83 0.26 8.96
C ILE A 149 8.76 0.79 9.90
N PHE A 150 7.55 1.01 9.39
CA PHE A 150 6.42 1.52 10.14
C PHE A 150 5.42 0.40 10.42
N THR A 151 5.23 0.08 11.70
CA THR A 151 4.42 -1.06 12.15
C THR A 151 3.46 -0.68 13.27
N ASP A 152 2.55 -1.59 13.63
CA ASP A 152 1.54 -1.45 14.68
C ASP A 152 1.86 -2.25 15.96
N GLY A 153 3.07 -2.79 16.07
CA GLY A 153 3.49 -3.44 17.31
C GLY A 153 4.98 -3.72 17.38
N ASP A 154 5.48 -3.81 18.61
CA ASP A 154 6.89 -3.97 18.88
C ASP A 154 7.42 -5.36 18.49
N ASP A 155 8.67 -5.38 18.06
CA ASP A 155 9.47 -6.59 17.82
C ASP A 155 10.95 -6.27 18.08
N GLU A 156 11.45 -6.67 19.24
CA GLU A 156 12.83 -6.36 19.63
C GLU A 156 13.88 -6.99 18.70
N ALA A 157 13.59 -8.18 18.16
CA ALA A 157 14.53 -8.85 17.26
C ALA A 157 14.62 -8.09 15.93
N LEU A 158 13.51 -7.56 15.45
CA LEU A 158 13.47 -6.68 14.28
C LEU A 158 14.19 -5.35 14.55
N ALA A 159 13.95 -4.73 15.70
CA ALA A 159 14.61 -3.49 16.12
C ALA A 159 16.14 -3.66 16.19
N ARG A 160 16.62 -4.75 16.80
CA ARG A 160 18.07 -5.08 16.86
C ARG A 160 18.71 -5.28 15.49
N ARG A 161 17.95 -5.77 14.49
CA ARG A 161 18.48 -6.05 13.14
C ARG A 161 18.60 -4.82 12.25
N THR A 162 17.84 -3.77 12.51
CA THR A 162 17.64 -2.66 11.57
C THR A 162 17.87 -1.27 12.17
N GLY A 163 17.60 -1.07 13.47
CA GLY A 163 17.68 0.25 14.13
C GLY A 163 16.64 1.27 13.68
N ASN A 164 15.88 1.02 12.61
CA ASN A 164 14.96 1.96 11.96
C ASN A 164 13.51 1.43 11.99
N VAL A 165 13.02 0.99 13.14
CA VAL A 165 11.66 0.47 13.31
C VAL A 165 10.86 1.43 14.17
N VAL A 166 9.73 1.86 13.64
CA VAL A 166 8.80 2.80 14.27
C VAL A 166 7.49 2.07 14.54
N ASN A 167 7.18 1.87 15.82
CA ASN A 167 5.84 1.50 16.22
C ASN A 167 4.95 2.76 16.20
N THR A 168 3.99 2.79 15.29
CA THR A 168 3.14 3.96 15.06
C THR A 168 2.02 4.08 16.10
N ASN A 169 1.79 3.05 16.92
CA ASN A 169 0.63 2.93 17.81
C ASN A 169 -0.72 3.06 17.09
N CYS A 170 -0.74 2.91 15.77
CA CYS A 170 -1.97 2.84 14.99
C CYS A 170 -2.59 1.44 15.09
N SER A 171 -3.88 1.34 14.73
CA SER A 171 -4.55 0.04 14.66
C SER A 171 -3.86 -0.91 13.66
N ALA A 172 -3.81 -2.20 14.02
CA ALA A 172 -3.38 -3.28 13.12
C ALA A 172 -4.43 -3.66 12.05
N ALA A 173 -5.60 -3.01 12.05
CA ALA A 173 -6.64 -3.23 11.05
C ALA A 173 -6.19 -2.78 9.66
N HIS A 174 -6.77 -3.39 8.63
CA HIS A 174 -6.58 -2.97 7.23
C HIS A 174 -7.68 -2.00 6.79
N SER A 175 -8.03 -1.03 7.65
CA SER A 175 -9.06 -0.01 7.37
C SER A 175 -8.43 1.28 6.84
N ARG A 176 -9.22 2.11 6.15
CA ARG A 176 -8.74 3.43 5.65
C ARG A 176 -8.11 4.26 6.76
N GLN A 177 -8.74 4.30 7.94
CA GLN A 177 -8.24 5.05 9.08
C GLN A 177 -6.91 4.49 9.60
N ALA A 178 -6.77 3.16 9.69
CA ALA A 178 -5.55 2.53 10.16
C ALA A 178 -4.36 2.76 9.21
N LEU A 179 -4.59 2.62 7.90
CA LEU A 179 -3.57 2.90 6.88
C LEU A 179 -3.19 4.37 6.84
N SER A 180 -4.18 5.28 6.87
CA SER A 180 -3.94 6.73 6.90
C SER A 180 -3.17 7.15 8.16
N CYS A 181 -3.40 6.47 9.29
CA CYS A 181 -2.68 6.73 10.54
C CYS A 181 -1.20 6.39 10.38
N LYS A 182 -0.88 5.23 9.80
CA LYS A 182 0.51 4.84 9.52
C LYS A 182 1.16 5.80 8.52
N MET A 183 0.47 6.14 7.43
CA MET A 183 0.96 7.10 6.44
C MET A 183 1.25 8.48 7.06
N ALA A 184 0.42 8.94 8.00
CA ALA A 184 0.68 10.17 8.74
C ALA A 184 2.02 10.12 9.49
N VAL A 185 2.29 9.00 10.17
CA VAL A 185 3.55 8.80 10.90
C VAL A 185 4.74 8.66 9.96
N GLU A 186 4.58 7.95 8.83
CA GLU A 186 5.60 7.88 7.76
C GLU A 186 6.02 9.27 7.27
N TYR A 187 5.02 10.10 6.97
CA TYR A 187 5.20 11.45 6.49
C TYR A 187 5.90 12.35 7.51
N ASP A 188 5.45 12.33 8.77
CA ASP A 188 6.02 13.15 9.83
C ASP A 188 7.50 12.81 10.06
N HIS A 189 7.84 11.51 10.11
CA HIS A 189 9.23 11.04 10.24
C HIS A 189 10.09 11.44 9.04
N PHE A 190 9.54 11.40 7.82
CA PHE A 190 10.26 11.88 6.65
C PHE A 190 10.59 13.37 6.76
N ILE A 191 9.63 14.21 7.13
CA ILE A 191 9.85 15.66 7.27
C ILE A 191 10.97 15.93 8.29
N GLU A 192 10.94 15.24 9.43
CA GLU A 192 11.93 15.32 10.50
C GLU A 192 13.31 14.82 10.08
N SER A 193 13.38 13.79 9.22
CA SER A 193 14.65 13.20 8.77
C SER A 193 15.55 14.17 7.98
N GLY A 194 15.00 15.26 7.45
CA GLY A 194 15.77 16.20 6.62
C GLY A 194 16.10 15.70 5.21
N ARG A 195 15.73 14.47 4.86
CA ARG A 195 16.10 13.83 3.58
C ARG A 195 15.43 14.47 2.38
N LYS A 196 16.06 14.32 1.22
CA LYS A 196 15.68 14.95 -0.06
C LYS A 196 14.45 14.30 -0.68
N TRP A 197 14.28 12.99 -0.50
CA TRP A 197 13.20 12.23 -1.14
C TRP A 197 12.48 11.34 -0.14
N PHE A 198 11.15 11.36 -0.19
CA PHE A 198 10.28 10.39 0.47
C PHE A 198 9.85 9.35 -0.55
N CYS A 199 10.01 8.07 -0.25
CA CYS A 199 9.45 6.99 -1.05
C CYS A 199 8.67 6.05 -0.13
N HIS A 200 7.40 5.83 -0.46
CA HIS A 200 6.54 4.88 0.24
C HIS A 200 6.53 3.55 -0.53
N VAL A 201 6.57 2.42 0.20
CA VAL A 201 6.32 1.07 -0.31
C VAL A 201 5.61 0.21 0.75
N ASP A 202 4.90 -0.84 0.30
CA ASP A 202 4.29 -1.85 1.17
C ASP A 202 5.27 -3.02 1.45
N ASP A 203 4.94 -3.83 2.45
CA ASP A 203 5.74 -5.00 2.87
C ASP A 203 5.74 -6.19 1.88
N ASP A 204 5.05 -6.06 0.75
CA ASP A 204 5.10 -6.99 -0.38
C ASP A 204 5.75 -6.38 -1.64
N ASN A 205 6.49 -5.27 -1.50
CA ASN A 205 7.29 -4.68 -2.56
C ASN A 205 8.78 -5.05 -2.48
N TYR A 206 9.41 -5.17 -3.66
CA TYR A 206 10.86 -5.23 -3.84
C TYR A 206 11.34 -3.91 -4.42
N VAL A 207 12.38 -3.29 -3.84
CA VAL A 207 12.94 -2.03 -4.34
C VAL A 207 14.32 -2.26 -4.95
N ASN A 208 14.48 -1.93 -6.23
CA ASN A 208 15.79 -1.84 -6.87
C ASN A 208 16.39 -0.45 -6.59
N VAL A 209 17.18 -0.35 -5.52
CA VAL A 209 17.75 0.93 -5.06
C VAL A 209 18.60 1.61 -6.13
N ARG A 210 19.33 0.86 -6.97
CA ARG A 210 20.12 1.43 -8.08
C ARG A 210 19.23 2.09 -9.14
N ALA A 211 18.12 1.46 -9.50
CA ALA A 211 17.15 2.05 -10.43
C ALA A 211 16.44 3.25 -9.79
N LEU A 212 16.07 3.15 -8.51
CA LEU A 212 15.44 4.26 -7.77
C LEU A 212 16.32 5.51 -7.77
N LEU A 213 17.58 5.40 -7.35
CA LEU A 213 18.50 6.53 -7.30
C LEU A 213 18.72 7.16 -8.68
N ARG A 214 18.87 6.35 -9.73
CA ARG A 214 18.98 6.83 -11.12
C ARG A 214 17.74 7.62 -11.55
N LEU A 215 16.54 7.12 -11.23
CA LEU A 215 15.30 7.80 -11.57
C LEU A 215 15.20 9.15 -10.84
N LEU A 216 15.43 9.16 -9.53
CA LEU A 216 15.29 10.38 -8.72
C LEU A 216 16.35 11.42 -9.04
N ALA A 217 17.56 11.02 -9.46
CA ALA A 217 18.63 11.93 -9.87
C ALA A 217 18.25 12.78 -11.10
N GLY A 218 17.26 12.34 -11.89
CA GLY A 218 16.72 13.10 -13.01
C GLY A 218 15.86 14.31 -12.62
N TYR A 219 15.58 14.51 -11.33
CA TYR A 219 14.68 15.55 -10.84
C TYR A 219 15.31 16.35 -9.69
N PRO A 220 15.13 17.68 -9.63
CA PRO A 220 15.57 18.46 -8.47
C PRO A 220 14.66 18.22 -7.25
N HIS A 221 15.22 17.78 -6.13
CA HIS A 221 14.44 17.50 -4.91
C HIS A 221 13.78 18.74 -4.25
N THR A 222 14.17 19.95 -4.66
CA THR A 222 13.59 21.22 -4.21
C THR A 222 12.35 21.65 -5.00
N GLN A 223 12.05 20.98 -6.12
CA GLN A 223 10.88 21.24 -6.95
C GLN A 223 9.67 20.40 -6.52
N ASP A 224 8.57 20.54 -7.26
CA ASP A 224 7.33 19.84 -7.00
C ASP A 224 7.28 18.52 -7.79
N VAL A 225 7.75 17.44 -7.18
CA VAL A 225 7.81 16.13 -7.85
C VAL A 225 7.04 15.09 -7.05
N TYR A 226 6.02 14.53 -7.69
CA TYR A 226 5.30 13.34 -7.26
C TYR A 226 5.34 12.33 -8.40
N ILE A 227 5.96 11.17 -8.17
CA ILE A 227 6.22 10.17 -9.21
C ILE A 227 5.80 8.77 -8.76
N GLY A 228 5.15 8.03 -9.66
CA GLY A 228 4.72 6.67 -9.41
C GLY A 228 3.82 6.12 -10.52
N LYS A 229 3.25 4.94 -10.29
CA LYS A 229 2.30 4.31 -11.23
C LYS A 229 0.88 4.83 -10.95
N PRO A 230 0.19 5.47 -11.92
CA PRO A 230 -1.22 5.83 -11.73
C PRO A 230 -2.07 4.57 -11.50
N SER A 231 -2.98 4.63 -10.53
CA SER A 231 -3.85 3.48 -10.19
C SER A 231 -4.92 3.19 -11.24
N LEU A 232 -5.39 4.25 -11.91
CA LEU A 232 -6.45 4.21 -12.90
C LEU A 232 -5.92 4.67 -14.27
N ASP A 233 -6.72 4.49 -15.31
CA ASP A 233 -6.51 5.04 -16.65
C ASP A 233 -7.16 6.42 -16.83
N ARG A 234 -7.85 6.91 -15.79
CA ARG A 234 -8.48 8.24 -15.68
C ARG A 234 -8.35 8.78 -14.25
N PRO A 235 -8.53 10.09 -14.01
CA PRO A 235 -8.57 10.63 -12.64
C PRO A 235 -9.69 9.95 -11.85
N ILE A 236 -9.48 9.69 -10.55
CA ILE A 236 -10.55 9.22 -9.68
C ILE A 236 -11.60 10.32 -9.55
N GLN A 237 -12.87 9.92 -9.58
CA GLN A 237 -13.99 10.80 -9.27
C GLN A 237 -14.38 10.59 -7.82
N ALA A 238 -14.29 11.64 -7.02
CA ALA A 238 -14.58 11.57 -5.60
C ALA A 238 -15.35 12.81 -5.14
N THR A 239 -15.77 12.77 -3.88
CA THR A 239 -16.49 13.88 -3.26
C THR A 239 -15.78 14.30 -2.00
N GLU A 240 -15.45 15.58 -1.92
CA GLU A 240 -14.86 16.22 -0.77
C GLU A 240 -15.95 16.82 0.12
N ARG A 241 -15.88 16.53 1.42
CA ARG A 241 -16.67 17.20 2.46
C ARG A 241 -15.98 18.51 2.87
N VAL A 242 -16.53 19.63 2.42
CA VAL A 242 -16.05 20.98 2.73
C VAL A 242 -16.62 21.47 4.07
N SER A 243 -17.88 21.13 4.35
CA SER A 243 -18.54 21.33 5.64
C SER A 243 -19.59 20.25 5.87
N GLU A 244 -20.30 20.25 7.01
CA GLU A 244 -21.25 19.17 7.31
C GLU A 244 -22.34 18.97 6.26
N ASN A 245 -22.76 20.07 5.62
CA ASN A 245 -23.83 20.12 4.65
C ASN A 245 -23.36 20.46 3.23
N LYS A 246 -22.04 20.62 3.02
CA LYS A 246 -21.48 20.99 1.71
C LYS A 246 -20.47 19.96 1.25
N MET A 247 -20.85 19.29 0.17
CA MET A 247 -20.02 18.33 -0.56
C MET A 247 -19.62 18.94 -1.91
N ARG A 248 -18.39 18.72 -2.35
CA ARG A 248 -17.85 19.21 -3.62
C ARG A 248 -17.27 18.05 -4.44
N PRO A 249 -17.59 17.90 -5.73
CA PRO A 249 -16.93 16.91 -6.57
C PRO A 249 -15.45 17.30 -6.79
N VAL A 250 -14.56 16.31 -6.74
CA VAL A 250 -13.12 16.47 -6.98
C VAL A 250 -12.62 15.35 -7.88
N HIS A 251 -11.65 15.69 -8.73
CA HIS A 251 -11.08 14.80 -9.74
C HIS A 251 -9.57 14.93 -9.70
N PHE A 252 -8.85 13.82 -9.54
CA PHE A 252 -7.40 13.84 -9.43
C PHE A 252 -6.76 12.50 -9.76
N TRP A 253 -5.49 12.51 -10.14
CA TRP A 253 -4.69 11.28 -10.19
C TRP A 253 -4.04 10.99 -8.83
N PHE A 254 -3.72 9.73 -8.62
CA PHE A 254 -2.92 9.29 -7.48
C PHE A 254 -2.07 8.10 -7.90
N ALA A 255 -0.88 7.99 -7.31
CA ALA A 255 -0.02 6.84 -7.48
C ALA A 255 -0.52 5.69 -6.59
N THR A 256 -0.55 4.47 -7.14
CA THR A 256 -0.95 3.26 -6.39
C THR A 256 0.00 3.01 -5.24
N GLY A 257 -0.49 2.98 -4.00
CA GLY A 257 0.33 2.72 -2.80
C GLY A 257 1.15 1.45 -2.90
N GLY A 258 0.52 0.33 -3.27
CA GLY A 258 1.18 -0.98 -3.43
C GLY A 258 2.06 -1.14 -4.68
N ALA A 259 2.22 -0.11 -5.51
CA ALA A 259 3.31 -0.02 -6.48
C ALA A 259 4.51 0.76 -5.93
N GLY A 260 4.32 1.49 -4.82
CA GLY A 260 5.21 2.50 -4.33
C GLY A 260 5.13 3.81 -5.11
N PHE A 261 5.52 4.89 -4.45
CA PHE A 261 5.61 6.23 -5.03
C PHE A 261 6.70 7.06 -4.33
N CYS A 262 7.15 8.12 -4.96
CA CYS A 262 8.10 9.05 -4.36
C CYS A 262 7.64 10.51 -4.46
N ILE A 263 8.01 11.30 -3.45
CA ILE A 263 7.71 12.72 -3.29
C ILE A 263 9.01 13.44 -2.95
N SER A 264 9.32 14.50 -3.69
CA SER A 264 10.45 15.39 -3.41
C SER A 264 10.23 16.17 -2.10
N ARG A 265 11.30 16.50 -1.38
CA ARG A 265 11.23 17.32 -0.16
C ARG A 265 10.53 18.66 -0.38
N GLY A 266 10.78 19.34 -1.51
CA GLY A 266 10.13 20.59 -1.87
C GLY A 266 8.60 20.48 -1.84
N LEU A 267 8.06 19.50 -2.56
CA LEU A 267 6.63 19.19 -2.55
C LEU A 267 6.11 18.81 -1.16
N ALA A 268 6.82 17.94 -0.45
CA ALA A 268 6.39 17.51 0.89
C ALA A 268 6.30 18.70 1.86
N LEU A 269 7.23 19.66 1.83
CA LEU A 269 7.10 20.86 2.66
C LEU A 269 5.83 21.68 2.33
N LYS A 270 5.40 21.71 1.07
CA LYS A 270 4.14 22.35 0.66
C LYS A 270 2.89 21.56 1.06
N MET A 271 2.99 20.24 1.16
CA MET A 271 1.90 19.37 1.63
C MET A 271 1.64 19.49 3.14
N SER A 272 2.58 20.05 3.92
CA SER A 272 2.52 20.12 5.38
C SER A 272 1.19 20.64 5.98
N PRO A 273 0.51 21.67 5.44
CA PRO A 273 -0.76 22.14 6.00
C PRO A 273 -1.89 21.10 6.00
N TRP A 274 -1.80 20.06 5.17
CA TRP A 274 -2.80 18.99 5.06
C TRP A 274 -2.30 17.63 5.51
N ALA A 275 -0.98 17.43 5.56
CA ALA A 275 -0.36 16.16 5.92
C ALA A 275 0.21 16.18 7.34
N ARG A 276 1.11 17.11 7.67
CA ARG A 276 1.82 17.10 8.95
C ARG A 276 0.87 17.35 10.12
N GLY A 277 0.66 16.35 10.98
CA GLY A 277 -0.34 16.40 12.06
C GLY A 277 -1.81 16.47 11.62
N HIS A 278 -2.09 16.50 10.31
CA HIS A 278 -3.44 16.72 9.76
C HIS A 278 -3.88 15.64 8.76
N PHE A 279 -3.00 14.72 8.36
CA PHE A 279 -3.24 13.73 7.31
C PHE A 279 -4.55 12.95 7.52
N MET A 280 -4.80 12.50 8.75
CA MET A 280 -6.03 11.78 9.12
C MET A 280 -7.30 12.60 8.88
N SER A 281 -7.29 13.87 9.30
CA SER A 281 -8.43 14.77 9.09
C SER A 281 -8.66 15.06 7.60
N THR A 282 -7.56 15.17 6.84
CA THR A 282 -7.62 15.34 5.39
C THR A 282 -8.18 14.10 4.69
N ALA A 283 -7.74 12.89 5.08
CA ALA A 283 -8.26 11.63 4.56
C ALA A 283 -9.77 11.49 4.79
N GLU A 284 -10.27 11.94 5.95
CA GLU A 284 -11.70 11.88 6.27
C GLU A 284 -12.57 12.88 5.46
N ARG A 285 -11.98 13.92 4.86
CA ARG A 285 -12.72 14.84 3.95
C ARG A 285 -13.17 14.13 2.69
N ILE A 286 -12.35 13.24 2.15
CA ILE A 286 -12.63 12.51 0.90
C ILE A 286 -13.08 11.07 1.14
N ARG A 287 -12.86 10.54 2.34
CA ARG A 287 -13.18 9.16 2.75
C ARG A 287 -12.59 8.09 1.83
N LEU A 288 -11.40 8.35 1.28
CA LEU A 288 -10.64 7.44 0.45
C LEU A 288 -9.45 6.84 1.22
N PRO A 289 -8.73 5.88 0.63
CA PRO A 289 -7.50 5.33 1.20
C PRO A 289 -6.35 6.36 1.30
N ASP A 290 -5.25 5.97 1.91
CA ASP A 290 -4.09 6.82 2.20
C ASP A 290 -3.36 7.28 0.93
N ASP A 291 -3.19 6.39 -0.06
CA ASP A 291 -2.60 6.74 -1.36
C ASP A 291 -3.46 7.75 -2.15
N CYS A 292 -4.78 7.58 -2.14
CA CYS A 292 -5.72 8.57 -2.67
C CYS A 292 -5.63 9.91 -1.90
N THR A 293 -5.36 9.89 -0.60
CA THR A 293 -5.20 11.11 0.20
C THR A 293 -3.93 11.87 -0.20
N ILE A 294 -2.83 11.16 -0.48
CA ILE A 294 -1.62 11.77 -1.05
C ILE A 294 -1.93 12.43 -2.39
N GLY A 295 -2.56 11.71 -3.33
CA GLY A 295 -2.93 12.27 -4.64
C GLY A 295 -3.90 13.45 -4.52
N TYR A 296 -4.85 13.39 -3.60
CA TYR A 296 -5.77 14.49 -3.33
C TYR A 296 -5.04 15.75 -2.86
N ILE A 297 -4.10 15.63 -1.91
CA ILE A 297 -3.31 16.79 -1.45
C ILE A 297 -2.47 17.34 -2.62
N VAL A 298 -1.77 16.47 -3.36
CA VAL A 298 -0.82 16.88 -4.38
C VAL A 298 -1.50 17.46 -5.63
N GLU A 299 -2.46 16.73 -6.21
CA GLU A 299 -3.11 17.16 -7.45
C GLU A 299 -4.27 18.12 -7.19
N ALA A 300 -5.19 17.78 -6.28
CA ALA A 300 -6.43 18.55 -6.14
C ALA A 300 -6.27 19.81 -5.30
N LEU A 301 -5.38 19.81 -4.29
CA LEU A 301 -5.14 20.98 -3.44
C LEU A 301 -3.94 21.81 -3.90
N LEU A 302 -2.84 21.17 -4.31
CA LEU A 302 -1.61 21.87 -4.72
C LEU A 302 -1.47 22.06 -6.23
N GLY A 303 -2.29 21.39 -7.06
CA GLY A 303 -2.24 21.53 -8.52
C GLY A 303 -0.98 20.94 -9.18
N VAL A 304 -0.28 20.04 -8.49
CA VAL A 304 0.95 19.41 -8.99
C VAL A 304 0.59 18.08 -9.65
N PRO A 305 0.91 17.85 -10.93
CA PRO A 305 0.54 16.62 -11.62
C PRO A 305 1.41 15.43 -11.19
N LEU A 306 0.81 14.25 -11.13
CA LEU A 306 1.50 12.97 -10.99
C LEU A 306 2.35 12.71 -12.24
N ILE A 307 3.66 12.60 -12.04
CA ILE A 307 4.58 12.07 -13.03
C ILE A 307 4.37 10.56 -13.11
N ARG A 308 3.83 10.12 -14.24
CA ARG A 308 3.59 8.69 -14.50
C ARG A 308 4.89 7.99 -14.81
N SER A 309 5.17 6.92 -14.07
CA SER A 309 6.33 6.07 -14.34
C SER A 309 5.89 4.61 -14.54
N GLY A 310 6.36 4.02 -15.63
CA GLY A 310 6.20 2.59 -15.93
C GLY A 310 7.14 1.68 -15.14
N LEU A 311 8.04 2.26 -14.33
CA LEU A 311 9.05 1.52 -13.57
C LEU A 311 8.56 1.06 -12.18
N PHE A 312 7.35 1.46 -11.79
CA PHE A 312 6.72 1.08 -10.53
C PHE A 312 5.63 0.04 -10.77
N HIS A 313 5.67 -1.06 -10.04
CA HIS A 313 4.79 -2.20 -10.28
C HIS A 313 4.06 -2.72 -9.04
N SER A 314 2.76 -2.95 -9.17
CA SER A 314 1.89 -3.49 -8.11
C SER A 314 1.40 -4.89 -8.46
N HIS A 315 1.14 -5.73 -7.46
CA HIS A 315 0.45 -7.01 -7.67
C HIS A 315 -1.02 -6.86 -8.17
N LEU A 316 -1.53 -5.63 -8.32
CA LEU A 316 -2.81 -5.33 -8.96
C LEU A 316 -2.73 -5.21 -10.49
N GLU A 317 -1.54 -5.37 -11.08
CA GLU A 317 -1.36 -5.48 -12.53
C GLU A 317 -0.81 -6.85 -12.94
N ASN A 318 -0.78 -7.16 -14.24
CA ASN A 318 -0.25 -8.44 -14.69
C ASN A 318 1.29 -8.43 -14.66
N LEU A 319 1.89 -8.86 -13.54
CA LEU A 319 3.35 -8.86 -13.35
C LEU A 319 4.09 -9.82 -14.30
N GLN A 320 3.38 -10.76 -14.94
CA GLN A 320 3.99 -11.62 -15.96
C GLN A 320 4.31 -10.86 -17.26
N GLN A 321 3.76 -9.66 -17.44
CA GLN A 321 4.06 -8.80 -18.60
C GLN A 321 5.33 -7.97 -18.43
N VAL A 322 5.87 -7.87 -17.21
CA VAL A 322 7.14 -7.17 -16.97
C VAL A 322 8.28 -8.02 -17.52
N PRO A 323 9.04 -7.56 -18.53
CA PRO A 323 10.08 -8.36 -19.15
C PRO A 323 11.23 -8.64 -18.18
N ALA A 324 11.63 -9.91 -18.07
CA ALA A 324 12.76 -10.29 -17.22
C ALA A 324 14.07 -9.59 -17.63
N SER A 325 14.25 -9.30 -18.92
CA SER A 325 15.41 -8.57 -19.46
C SER A 325 15.52 -7.13 -18.94
N GLU A 326 14.41 -6.52 -18.54
CA GLU A 326 14.34 -5.12 -18.09
C GLU A 326 14.29 -5.01 -16.57
N LEU A 327 14.47 -6.10 -15.82
CA LEU A 327 14.42 -6.12 -14.36
C LEU A 327 15.38 -5.12 -13.70
N HIS A 328 16.53 -4.90 -14.30
CA HIS A 328 17.56 -3.97 -13.83
C HIS A 328 17.14 -2.50 -13.94
N GLU A 329 16.11 -2.18 -14.74
CA GLU A 329 15.55 -0.85 -14.92
C GLU A 329 14.34 -0.59 -14.02
N GLN A 330 13.61 -1.63 -13.62
CA GLN A 330 12.42 -1.49 -12.79
C GLN A 330 12.79 -0.99 -11.39
N VAL A 331 12.02 -0.04 -10.87
CA VAL A 331 12.25 0.60 -9.56
C VAL A 331 11.61 -0.22 -8.46
N THR A 332 10.34 -0.58 -8.62
CA THR A 332 9.63 -1.45 -7.67
C THR A 332 8.99 -2.63 -8.37
N LEU A 333 8.97 -3.77 -7.68
CA LEU A 333 8.21 -4.96 -8.06
C LEU A 333 7.32 -5.35 -6.88
N SER A 334 6.37 -6.25 -7.10
CA SER A 334 5.48 -6.74 -6.05
C SER A 334 5.22 -8.24 -6.19
N TYR A 335 4.54 -8.83 -5.22
CA TYR A 335 3.93 -10.14 -5.34
C TYR A 335 2.61 -10.17 -4.58
N GLY A 336 1.70 -11.05 -4.97
CA GLY A 336 0.43 -11.17 -4.28
C GLY A 336 -0.55 -12.07 -5.01
N MET A 337 -1.83 -11.79 -4.79
CA MET A 337 -2.93 -12.45 -5.49
C MET A 337 -3.58 -11.46 -6.45
N PHE A 338 -3.73 -11.86 -7.71
CA PHE A 338 -4.49 -11.13 -8.72
C PHE A 338 -5.49 -12.07 -9.35
N GLU A 339 -6.78 -11.72 -9.27
CA GLU A 339 -7.88 -12.56 -9.78
C GLU A 339 -7.85 -14.00 -9.24
N SER A 340 -7.56 -14.14 -7.94
CA SER A 340 -7.41 -15.43 -7.24
C SER A 340 -6.27 -16.32 -7.74
N LYS A 341 -5.35 -15.78 -8.54
CA LYS A 341 -4.12 -16.44 -8.97
C LYS A 341 -2.90 -15.77 -8.36
N ARG A 342 -1.86 -16.55 -8.10
CA ARG A 342 -0.57 -16.00 -7.67
C ARG A 342 -0.04 -15.08 -8.77
N ASN A 343 0.32 -13.87 -8.38
CA ASN A 343 0.85 -12.86 -9.26
C ASN A 343 2.24 -12.45 -8.79
N ALA A 344 3.23 -12.69 -9.63
CA ALA A 344 4.64 -12.39 -9.41
C ALA A 344 5.33 -12.31 -10.77
N ILE A 345 6.53 -11.73 -10.81
CA ILE A 345 7.34 -11.65 -12.02
C ILE A 345 7.60 -13.05 -12.58
N HIS A 346 7.42 -13.21 -13.89
CA HIS A 346 7.78 -14.44 -14.58
C HIS A 346 9.27 -14.43 -14.92
N MET A 347 10.07 -15.16 -14.14
CA MET A 347 11.49 -15.34 -14.43
C MET A 347 11.96 -16.75 -14.10
N LYS A 348 12.96 -17.22 -14.85
CA LYS A 348 13.80 -18.34 -14.42
C LYS A 348 14.75 -17.82 -13.35
N GLY A 349 15.01 -18.63 -12.34
CA GLY A 349 15.86 -18.23 -11.24
C GLY A 349 16.39 -19.41 -10.44
N PRO A 350 17.34 -19.16 -9.53
CA PRO A 350 18.00 -20.20 -8.74
C PRO A 350 17.06 -21.00 -7.83
N PHE A 351 15.86 -20.48 -7.54
CA PHE A 351 14.95 -21.05 -6.58
C PHE A 351 13.66 -21.55 -7.25
N SER A 352 13.21 -22.76 -6.88
CA SER A 352 11.91 -23.28 -7.31
C SER A 352 10.77 -22.39 -6.82
N VAL A 353 9.63 -22.46 -7.50
CA VAL A 353 8.40 -21.70 -7.23
C VAL A 353 7.91 -21.86 -5.78
N GLU A 354 8.17 -23.01 -5.18
CA GLU A 354 7.81 -23.38 -3.81
C GLU A 354 8.77 -22.76 -2.79
N ALA A 355 10.06 -22.70 -3.12
CA ALA A 355 11.10 -22.14 -2.24
C ALA A 355 11.12 -20.61 -2.22
N ASP A 356 10.64 -19.95 -3.29
CA ASP A 356 10.66 -18.49 -3.41
C ASP A 356 9.35 -17.96 -4.06
N PRO A 357 8.17 -18.15 -3.45
CA PRO A 357 6.89 -17.91 -4.10
C PRO A 357 6.68 -16.46 -4.58
N SER A 358 7.33 -15.47 -3.95
CA SER A 358 7.33 -14.07 -4.38
C SER A 358 8.25 -13.78 -5.56
N ARG A 359 9.22 -14.67 -5.83
CA ARG A 359 10.35 -14.51 -6.76
C ARG A 359 11.40 -13.50 -6.30
N PHE A 360 11.28 -12.93 -5.09
CA PHE A 360 12.18 -11.87 -4.63
C PHE A 360 13.61 -12.37 -4.39
N ARG A 361 13.81 -13.62 -3.95
CA ARG A 361 15.17 -14.17 -3.83
C ARG A 361 15.81 -14.33 -5.21
N SER A 362 15.03 -14.82 -6.18
CA SER A 362 15.47 -14.99 -7.57
C SER A 362 15.81 -13.65 -8.22
N ILE A 363 14.95 -12.63 -8.07
CA ILE A 363 15.19 -11.26 -8.52
C ILE A 363 16.45 -10.71 -7.85
N HIS A 364 16.60 -10.91 -6.54
CA HIS A 364 17.76 -10.41 -5.80
C HIS A 364 19.07 -11.02 -6.30
N CYS A 365 19.13 -12.33 -6.51
CA CYS A 365 20.34 -12.97 -7.06
C CYS A 365 20.64 -12.56 -8.50
N HIS A 366 19.61 -12.23 -9.28
CA HIS A 366 19.81 -11.69 -10.63
C HIS A 366 20.43 -10.29 -10.59
N LEU A 367 19.97 -9.41 -9.69
CA LEU A 367 20.47 -8.03 -9.57
C LEU A 367 21.79 -7.92 -8.78
N TYR A 368 22.02 -8.83 -7.84
CA TYR A 368 23.15 -8.87 -6.90
C TYR A 368 23.70 -10.30 -6.81
N PRO A 369 24.35 -10.80 -7.87
CA PRO A 369 24.93 -12.15 -7.88
C PRO A 369 26.09 -12.32 -6.88
N ASP A 370 26.62 -11.22 -6.36
CA ASP A 370 27.63 -11.19 -5.29
C ASP A 370 27.09 -11.59 -3.91
N THR A 371 25.77 -11.69 -3.74
CA THR A 371 25.16 -12.03 -2.45
C THR A 371 25.49 -13.49 -2.05
N PRO A 372 26.11 -13.75 -0.87
CA PRO A 372 26.72 -15.05 -0.56
C PRO A 372 25.79 -16.27 -0.56
N TRP A 373 24.50 -16.09 -0.29
CA TRP A 373 23.52 -17.19 -0.28
C TRP A 373 22.91 -17.46 -1.66
N CYS A 374 23.27 -16.68 -2.68
CA CYS A 374 22.84 -16.92 -4.04
C CYS A 374 23.57 -18.14 -4.63
N PRO A 375 22.85 -19.10 -5.25
CA PRO A 375 23.48 -20.27 -5.85
C PRO A 375 24.46 -19.90 -6.97
N HIS A 376 25.71 -20.35 -6.87
CA HIS A 376 26.77 -20.06 -7.85
C HIS A 376 26.53 -20.66 -9.25
N SER A 377 25.67 -21.68 -9.36
CA SER A 377 25.33 -22.33 -10.63
C SER A 377 24.11 -21.73 -11.35
N ALA A 378 23.60 -20.59 -10.86
CA ALA A 378 22.45 -19.94 -11.45
C ALA A 378 22.80 -19.29 -12.81
N VAL A 379 22.32 -19.89 -13.90
CA VAL A 379 22.27 -19.23 -15.21
C VAL A 379 21.00 -18.40 -15.23
N PHE A 380 21.15 -17.08 -15.35
CA PHE A 380 20.04 -16.12 -15.38
C PHE A 380 19.58 -15.83 -16.80
#